data_AF-A0A6B3LD20-F1
#
_entry.id   AF-A0A6B3LD20-F1
#
_cell.length_a   1.000
_cell.length_b   1.000
_cell.length_c   1.000
_cell.angle_alpha   90.00
_cell.angle_beta   90.00
_cell.angle_gamma   90.00
#
_symmetry.space_group_name_H-M   'P 1'
#
loop_
_entity.id
_entity.type
_entity.pdbx_description
1 polymer ?
#
loop_
_entity_poly.entity_id
_entity_poly.type
_entity_poly.pdbx_seq_one_letter_code
_entity_poly.pdbx_strand_id
1 'polypeptide(L)' 'MKMTMHIDEALLEEVMEMYGFETKTDAVDFALRELNRRKKLRAFMKEGLGLSEDELKSAVYPDYDLKAMRVAEVPTKGEK' A
#
# COMPACT_ATOMS: atom_id res chain seq x y z
N MET A 1 -8.92 22.56 -7.44
CA MET A 1 -9.41 22.90 -8.80
C MET A 1 -10.87 22.53 -8.86
N LYS A 2 -11.76 23.37 -9.42
CA LYS A 2 -13.18 23.04 -9.57
C LYS A 2 -13.40 22.34 -10.91
N MET A 3 -14.15 21.24 -10.91
CA MET A 3 -14.48 20.47 -12.11
C MET A 3 -15.90 19.94 -11.98
N THR A 4 -16.61 19.85 -13.10
CA THR A 4 -17.93 19.22 -13.19
C THR A 4 -17.79 17.94 -14.02
N MET A 5 -18.31 16.83 -13.50
CA MET A 5 -18.30 15.54 -14.18
C MET A 5 -19.52 14.72 -13.79
N HIS A 6 -19.90 13.78 -14.65
CA HIS A 6 -20.94 12.80 -14.35
C HIS A 6 -20.30 11.57 -13.69
N ILE A 7 -20.80 11.17 -12.54
CA ILE A 7 -20.39 10.00 -11.76
C ILE A 7 -21.65 9.23 -11.38
N ASP A 8 -21.55 7.91 -11.34
CA ASP A 8 -22.58 7.06 -10.76
C ASP A 8 -22.64 7.30 -9.24
N GLU A 9 -23.75 7.86 -8.76
CA GLU A 9 -23.90 8.27 -7.36
C GLU A 9 -23.98 7.07 -6.41
N ALA A 10 -24.58 5.95 -6.83
CA ALA A 10 -24.68 4.77 -5.99
C ALA A 10 -23.30 4.16 -5.74
N LEU A 11 -22.49 4.05 -6.80
CA LEU A 11 -21.10 3.60 -6.68
C LEU A 11 -20.26 4.54 -5.78
N LEU A 12 -20.47 5.85 -5.90
CA LEU A 12 -19.73 6.82 -5.08
C LEU A 12 -20.11 6.70 -3.60
N GLU A 13 -21.39 6.52 -3.28
CA GLU A 13 -21.86 6.29 -1.90
C GLU A 13 -21.29 5.00 -1.32
N GLU A 14 -21.33 3.89 -2.06
CA GLU A 14 -20.74 2.61 -1.61
C GLU A 14 -19.24 2.74 -1.33
N VAL A 15 -18.50 3.45 -2.18
CA VAL A 15 -17.06 3.70 -1.97
C VAL A 15 -16.83 4.59 -0.75
N MET A 16 -17.65 5.63 -0.55
CA MET A 16 -17.57 6.48 0.63
C MET A 16 -17.81 5.69 1.91
N GLU A 17 -18.83 4.84 1.96
CA GLU A 17 -19.12 3.99 3.12
C GLU A 17 -18.00 2.96 3.38
N MET A 18 -17.54 2.27 2.34
CA MET A 18 -16.53 1.21 2.43
C MET A 18 -15.20 1.70 3.01
N TYR A 19 -14.81 2.94 2.70
CA TYR A 19 -13.53 3.51 3.12
C TYR A 19 -13.67 4.63 4.16
N GLY A 20 -14.89 4.96 4.58
CA GLY A 20 -15.15 5.98 5.61
C GLY A 20 -14.85 7.42 5.18
N PHE A 21 -15.14 7.78 3.93
CA PHE A 21 -14.92 9.15 3.45
C PHE A 21 -16.08 10.08 3.79
N GLU A 22 -15.76 11.25 4.35
CA GLU A 22 -16.75 12.27 4.69
C GLU A 22 -17.23 13.07 3.46
N THR A 23 -16.39 13.19 2.43
CA THR A 23 -16.70 13.98 1.24
C THR A 23 -16.50 13.19 -0.06
N LYS A 24 -17.33 13.53 -1.07
CA LYS A 24 -17.20 13.02 -2.44
C LYS A 24 -15.82 13.31 -3.05
N THR A 25 -15.21 14.44 -2.68
CA THR A 25 -13.89 14.83 -3.16
C THR A 25 -12.80 13.92 -2.61
N ASP A 26 -12.87 13.54 -1.33
CA ASP A 26 -11.88 12.64 -0.71
C ASP A 26 -11.95 11.25 -1.34
N ALA A 27 -13.16 10.74 -1.58
CA ALA A 27 -13.35 9.46 -2.25
C ALA A 27 -12.74 9.45 -3.66
N VAL A 28 -12.97 10.51 -4.45
CA VAL A 28 -12.42 10.63 -5.81
C VAL A 28 -10.90 10.81 -5.79
N ASP A 29 -10.36 11.66 -4.91
CA ASP A 29 -8.90 11.86 -4.78
C ASP A 29 -8.21 10.54 -4.38
N PHE A 30 -8.76 9.84 -3.40
CA PHE A 30 -8.26 8.54 -2.97
C PHE A 30 -8.29 7.52 -4.12
N ALA A 31 -9.42 7.38 -4.81
CA ALA A 31 -9.56 6.43 -5.91
C ALA A 31 -8.51 6.66 -7.01
N LEU A 32 -8.28 7.92 -7.40
CA LEU A 32 -7.28 8.27 -8.41
C LEU A 32 -5.85 7.95 -7.93
N ARG A 33 -5.53 8.28 -6.67
CA ARG A 33 -4.23 7.97 -6.07
C ARG A 33 -4.00 6.47 -5.96
N GLU A 34 -5.01 5.71 -5.55
CA GLU A 34 -4.91 4.27 -5.37
C GLU A 34 -4.71 3.56 -6.71
N LEU A 35 -5.41 3.95 -7.76
CA LEU A 35 -5.19 3.41 -9.10
C LEU A 35 -3.76 3.68 -9.59
N ASN A 36 -3.23 4.88 -9.35
CA ASN A 36 -1.86 5.22 -9.67
C ASN A 36 -0.86 4.40 -8.83
N ARG A 37 -1.11 4.27 -7.51
CA ARG A 37 -0.27 3.47 -6.60
C ARG A 37 -0.21 2.02 -7.03
N ARG A 38 -1.34 1.41 -7.39
CA ARG A 38 -1.41 0.02 -7.92
C ARG A 38 -0.63 -0.15 -9.22
N LYS A 39 -0.64 0.85 -10.10
CA LYS A 39 0.16 0.82 -11.33
C LYS A 39 1.66 0.85 -11.01
N LYS A 40 2.08 1.76 -10.12
CA LYS A 40 3.48 1.85 -9.67
C LYS A 40 3.94 0.57 -8.96
N LEU A 41 3.10 0.00 -8.10
CA LEU A 41 3.40 -1.24 -7.41
C LEU A 41 3.61 -2.41 -8.39
N ARG A 42 2.77 -2.52 -9.43
CA ARG A 42 2.95 -3.55 -10.47
C ARG A 42 4.25 -3.37 -11.26
N ALA A 43 4.61 -2.12 -11.58
CA ALA A 43 5.88 -1.82 -12.24
C ALA A 43 7.06 -2.24 -11.33
N PHE A 44 7.04 -1.81 -10.07
CA PHE A 44 8.04 -2.18 -9.08
C PHE A 44 8.16 -3.70 -8.87
N MET A 45 7.04 -4.42 -8.78
CA MET A 45 7.04 -5.89 -8.65
C MET A 45 7.64 -6.59 -9.87
N LYS A 46 7.50 -6.00 -11.07
CA LYS A 46 8.06 -6.53 -12.30
C LYS A 46 9.56 -6.21 -12.45
N GLU A 47 9.95 -4.99 -12.10
CA GLU A 47 11.34 -4.50 -12.20
C GLU A 47 12.22 -5.02 -11.07
N GLY A 48 11.62 -5.34 -9.91
CA GLY A 48 12.33 -5.77 -8.72
C GLY A 48 13.13 -4.62 -8.08
N LEU A 49 14.06 -4.98 -7.19
CA LEU A 49 14.92 -4.00 -6.51
C LEU A 49 16.10 -3.50 -7.36
N GLY A 50 16.21 -3.97 -8.62
CA GLY A 50 17.37 -3.71 -9.47
C GLY A 50 18.66 -4.36 -8.96
N LEU A 51 18.56 -5.30 -8.02
CA LEU A 51 19.67 -6.04 -7.43
C LEU A 51 19.75 -7.44 -8.02
N SER A 52 20.96 -7.92 -8.24
CA SER A 52 21.24 -9.33 -8.50
C SER A 52 20.97 -10.20 -7.26
N GLU A 53 20.95 -11.52 -7.44
CA GLU A 53 20.74 -12.47 -6.33
C GLU A 53 21.81 -12.33 -5.24
N ASP A 54 23.07 -12.12 -5.61
CA ASP A 54 24.19 -12.00 -4.67
C ASP A 54 24.15 -10.66 -3.91
N GLU A 55 23.77 -9.57 -4.59
CA GLU A 55 23.54 -8.28 -3.94
C GLU A 55 22.36 -8.34 -2.98
N LEU A 56 21.28 -9.04 -3.33
CA LEU A 56 20.15 -9.28 -2.42
C LEU A 56 20.56 -10.05 -1.16
N LYS A 57 21.37 -11.11 -1.31
CA LYS A 57 21.87 -11.90 -0.18
C LYS A 57 22.80 -11.10 0.74
N SER A 58 23.56 -10.18 0.19
CA SER A 58 24.49 -9.31 0.93
C SER A 58 23.90 -7.97 1.37
N ALA A 59 22.66 -7.66 0.99
CA ALA A 59 21.97 -6.43 1.37
C ALA A 59 21.60 -6.36 2.86
N VAL A 60 21.62 -7.49 3.56
CA VAL A 60 21.36 -7.57 5.00
C VAL A 60 22.69 -7.69 5.74
N TYR A 61 22.87 -6.91 6.81
CA TYR A 61 24.08 -7.00 7.63
C TYR A 61 24.26 -8.43 8.19
N PRO A 62 25.48 -9.00 8.16
CA PRO A 62 25.72 -10.37 8.63
C PRO A 62 25.33 -10.62 10.10
N ASP A 63 25.35 -9.58 10.92
CA ASP A 63 25.02 -9.58 12.35
C ASP A 63 23.56 -9.17 12.63
N TYR A 64 22.73 -9.03 11.59
CA TYR A 64 21.32 -8.68 11.74
C TYR A 64 20.50 -9.84 12.32
N ASP A 65 20.39 -9.90 13.65
CA ASP A 65 19.60 -10.90 14.38
C ASP A 65 18.22 -10.36 14.79
N LEU A 66 17.20 -10.70 13.98
CA LEU A 66 15.80 -10.36 14.26
C LEU A 66 15.29 -10.93 15.59
N LYS A 67 15.76 -12.10 16.02
CA LYS A 67 15.28 -12.72 17.25
C LYS A 67 15.83 -12.00 18.46
N ALA A 68 17.11 -11.65 18.45
CA ALA A 68 17.74 -10.85 19.50
C ALA A 68 17.09 -9.46 19.64
N MET A 69 16.73 -8.82 18.51
CA MET A 69 16.08 -7.51 18.54
C MET A 69 14.65 -7.55 19.08
N ARG A 70 13.95 -8.69 18.93
CA ARG A 70 12.53 -8.83 19.30
C ARG A 70 12.29 -9.59 20.60
N VAL A 71 13.32 -9.81 21.43
CA VAL A 71 13.23 -10.58 22.69
C VAL A 71 12.18 -10.03 23.65
N ALA A 72 12.00 -8.70 23.69
CA ALA A 72 11.04 -8.04 24.57
C ALA A 72 9.64 -7.87 23.93
N GLU A 73 9.46 -8.25 22.66
CA GLU A 73 8.17 -8.12 21.99
C GLU A 73 7.29 -9.32 22.30
N VAL A 74 6.05 -9.06 22.72
CA VAL A 74 5.04 -10.10 22.85
C VAL A 74 4.59 -10.49 21.43
N PRO A 75 4.73 -11.75 20.99
CA PRO A 75 4.31 -12.16 19.66
C PRO A 75 2.80 -11.95 19.50
N THR A 76 2.39 -11.14 18.53
CA THR A 76 0.98 -11.08 18.14
C THR A 76 0.65 -12.36 17.37
N LYS A 77 -0.40 -13.04 17.82
CA LYS A 77 -0.92 -14.21 17.11
C LYS A 77 -1.49 -13.70 15.79
N GLY A 78 -0.87 -14.03 14.66
CA GLY A 78 -1.40 -13.65 13.35
C GLY A 78 -2.83 -14.16 13.21
N GLU A 79 -3.79 -13.26 13.06
CA GLU A 79 -5.14 -13.62 12.66
C GLU A 79 -5.04 -14.22 11.26
N LYS A 80 -5.45 -15.48 11.13
CA LYS A 80 -5.51 -16.20 9.86
C LYS A 80 -6.71 -15.75 9.06
#